data_AF-A0A3N5NLN2-F1
#
_entry.id   AF-A0A3N5NLN2-F1
#
_cell.length_a   1.000
_cell.length_b   1.000
_cell.length_c   1.000
_cell.angle_alpha   90.00
_cell.angle_beta   90.00
_cell.angle_gamma   90.00
#
_symmetry.space_group_name_H-M   'P 1'
#
loop_
_entity.id
_entity.type
_entity.pdbx_description
1 polymer ?
#
loop_
_entity_poly.entity_id
_entity_poly.type
_entity_poly.pdbx_seq_one_letter_code
_entity_poly.pdbx_strand_id
1 'polypeptide(L)'
;MITEDQTEIIEFLGSASTHGGEAVERIDTHTAVVFLAGARAWKLKRAVRFDYLDSSTAERRKQLCEAEVRLSRRTAPAIYRGVSAVTRESDGSLALGGAGAPVEWVVEMNRF
;
A
#
# COMPACT_ATOMS: atom_id res chain seq x y z
N MET A 1 -4.23 14.73 11.41
CA MET A 1 -2.91 15.35 11.19
C MET A 1 -2.06 14.39 10.36
N ILE A 2 -1.32 14.88 9.36
CA ILE A 2 -0.31 14.09 8.62
C ILE A 2 0.90 13.87 9.54
N THR A 3 1.41 12.64 9.61
CA THR A 3 2.46 12.24 10.57
C THR A 3 3.78 11.85 9.93
N GLU A 4 3.80 11.47 8.66
CA GLU A 4 5.02 11.15 7.90
C GLU A 4 4.86 11.63 6.44
N ASP A 5 5.97 11.94 5.78
CA ASP A 5 6.00 12.18 4.33
C ASP A 5 6.04 10.83 3.58
N GLN A 6 5.05 10.60 2.73
CA GLN A 6 4.92 9.38 1.91
C GLN A 6 5.12 9.67 0.42
N THR A 7 5.65 10.84 0.04
CA THR A 7 5.78 11.28 -1.36
C THR A 7 6.55 10.26 -2.20
N GLU A 8 7.73 9.84 -1.76
CA GLU A 8 8.58 8.86 -2.47
C GLU A 8 7.85 7.51 -2.67
N ILE A 9 7.13 7.03 -1.64
CA ILE A 9 6.37 5.77 -1.72
C ILE A 9 5.19 5.91 -2.70
N ILE A 10 4.51 7.05 -2.66
CA ILE A 10 3.36 7.34 -3.53
C ILE A 10 3.82 7.46 -5.00
N GLU A 11 4.95 8.10 -5.26
CA GLU A 11 5.56 8.20 -6.59
C GLU A 11 6.00 6.82 -7.10
N PHE A 12 6.66 6.04 -6.25
CA PHE A 12 7.05 4.67 -6.56
C PHE A 12 5.84 3.81 -6.92
N LEU A 13 4.81 3.77 -6.09
CA LEU A 13 3.58 3.00 -6.36
C LEU A 13 2.78 3.53 -7.54
N GLY A 14 2.91 4.82 -7.86
CA GLY A 14 2.29 5.48 -9.01
C GLY A 14 3.02 5.24 -10.35
N SER A 15 4.24 4.69 -10.33
CA SER A 15 5.04 4.46 -11.53
C SER A 15 4.65 3.17 -12.24
N ALA A 16 4.49 3.24 -13.58
CA ALA A 16 4.24 2.06 -14.41
C ALA A 16 5.36 1.01 -14.29
N SER A 17 6.61 1.45 -14.10
CA SER A 17 7.77 0.56 -13.95
C SER A 17 7.67 -0.38 -12.74
N THR A 18 7.00 0.07 -11.66
CA THR A 18 6.71 -0.75 -10.47
C THR A 18 5.78 -1.91 -10.78
N HIS A 19 4.95 -1.78 -11.81
CA HIS A 19 3.91 -2.73 -12.18
C HIS A 19 4.14 -3.38 -13.54
N GLY A 20 5.41 -3.54 -13.95
CA GLY A 20 5.76 -4.22 -15.19
C GLY A 20 5.40 -3.46 -16.47
N GLY A 21 5.23 -2.13 -16.38
CA GLY A 21 4.89 -1.26 -17.51
C GLY A 21 3.40 -0.96 -17.67
N GLU A 22 2.55 -1.52 -16.83
CA GLU A 22 1.11 -1.24 -16.82
C GLU A 22 0.83 0.22 -16.40
N ALA A 23 -0.08 0.88 -17.11
CA ALA A 23 -0.51 2.23 -16.74
C ALA A 23 -1.19 2.22 -15.37
N VAL A 24 -0.88 3.23 -14.54
CA VAL A 24 -1.37 3.32 -13.17
C VAL A 24 -2.46 4.38 -13.05
N GLU A 25 -3.64 3.95 -12.63
CA GLU A 25 -4.70 4.85 -12.18
C GLU A 25 -4.60 5.04 -10.66
N ARG A 26 -4.54 6.30 -10.21
CA ARG A 26 -4.45 6.66 -8.80
C ARG A 26 -5.78 7.21 -8.30
N ILE A 27 -6.26 6.67 -7.18
CA ILE A 27 -7.47 7.11 -6.49
C ILE A 27 -7.09 7.53 -5.07
N ASP A 28 -7.24 8.82 -4.78
CA ASP A 28 -7.00 9.38 -3.46
C ASP A 28 -8.28 9.40 -2.63
N THR A 29 -8.16 8.89 -1.41
CA THR A 29 -9.19 9.06 -0.37
C THR A 29 -8.60 9.83 0.81
N HIS A 30 -9.45 10.14 1.78
CA HIS A 30 -9.03 10.85 2.99
C HIS A 30 -8.01 10.04 3.84
N THR A 31 -8.09 8.70 3.83
CA THR A 31 -7.27 7.83 4.70
C THR A 31 -6.34 6.88 3.94
N ALA A 32 -6.43 6.83 2.62
CA ALA A 32 -5.67 5.90 1.79
C ALA A 32 -5.45 6.45 0.37
N VAL A 33 -4.47 5.88 -0.33
CA VAL A 33 -4.26 6.02 -1.77
C VAL A 33 -4.35 4.63 -2.39
N VAL A 34 -5.10 4.49 -3.47
CA VAL A 34 -5.23 3.23 -4.21
C VAL A 34 -4.59 3.40 -5.59
N PHE A 35 -3.77 2.43 -5.96
CA PHE A 35 -3.11 2.34 -7.26
C PHE A 35 -3.66 1.14 -8.00
N LEU A 36 -4.18 1.34 -9.21
CA LEU A 36 -4.74 0.30 -10.05
C LEU A 36 -3.83 0.13 -11.27
N ALA A 37 -3.30 -1.07 -11.50
CA ALA A 37 -2.46 -1.37 -12.67
C ALA A 37 -2.77 -2.77 -13.19
N GLY A 38 -3.15 -2.88 -14.48
CA GLY A 38 -3.63 -4.11 -15.07
C GLY A 38 -4.76 -4.76 -14.26
N ALA A 39 -4.61 -6.06 -13.95
CA ALA A 39 -5.57 -6.83 -13.16
C ALA A 39 -5.41 -6.67 -11.63
N ARG A 40 -4.56 -5.75 -11.17
CA ARG A 40 -4.08 -5.67 -9.78
C ARG A 40 -4.36 -4.30 -9.19
N ALA A 41 -4.47 -4.26 -7.87
CA ALA A 41 -4.63 -3.03 -7.12
C ALA A 41 -3.84 -3.07 -5.81
N TRP A 42 -3.31 -1.91 -5.41
CA TRP A 42 -2.57 -1.73 -4.16
C TRP A 42 -3.11 -0.55 -3.39
N LYS A 43 -3.42 -0.77 -2.12
CA LYS A 43 -3.95 0.26 -1.23
C LYS A 43 -2.93 0.59 -0.15
N LEU A 44 -2.43 1.81 -0.23
CA LEU A 44 -1.57 2.44 0.77
C LEU A 44 -2.44 3.18 1.80
N LYS A 45 -2.20 2.97 3.09
CA LYS A 45 -2.82 3.81 4.15
C LYS A 45 -1.99 5.08 4.32
N ARG A 46 -2.66 6.23 4.41
CA ARG A 46 -1.97 7.49 4.66
C ARG A 46 -1.37 7.50 6.06
N ALA A 47 -0.20 8.12 6.21
CA ALA A 47 0.43 8.39 7.49
C ALA A 47 -0.32 9.54 8.18
N VAL A 48 -1.40 9.20 8.88
CA VAL A 48 -2.28 10.16 9.54
C VAL A 48 -2.68 9.69 10.93
N ARG A 49 -3.00 10.65 11.79
CA ARG A 49 -3.65 10.44 13.07
C ARG A 49 -4.93 11.28 13.13
N PHE A 50 -6.06 10.61 13.29
CA PHE A 50 -7.37 11.16 13.57
C PHE A 50 -7.90 10.57 14.89
N ASP A 51 -8.93 11.17 15.46
CA ASP A 51 -9.49 10.71 16.75
C ASP A 51 -10.05 9.28 16.69
N TYR A 52 -10.43 8.82 15.50
CA TYR A 52 -10.98 7.49 15.24
C TYR A 52 -10.03 6.55 14.47
N LEU A 53 -8.87 7.03 14.02
CA LEU A 53 -7.93 6.24 13.21
C LEU A 53 -6.49 6.66 13.48
N ASP A 54 -5.69 5.69 13.93
CA ASP A 54 -4.26 5.87 14.14
C ASP A 54 -3.45 5.03 13.14
N SER A 55 -3.09 5.65 12.02
CA SER A 55 -2.16 5.10 11.01
C SER A 55 -0.82 5.84 11.05
N SER A 56 -0.44 6.34 12.23
CA SER A 56 0.67 7.28 12.40
C SER A 56 2.07 6.71 12.21
N THR A 57 2.23 5.39 12.27
CA THR A 57 3.52 4.70 12.10
C THR A 57 3.40 3.56 11.08
N ALA A 58 4.49 3.23 10.39
CA ALA A 58 4.52 2.11 9.44
C ALA A 58 4.05 0.78 10.07
N GLU A 59 4.43 0.49 11.31
CA GLU A 59 4.00 -0.71 12.03
C GLU A 59 2.49 -0.72 12.29
N ARG A 60 1.89 0.43 12.67
CA ARG A 60 0.42 0.53 12.78
C ARG A 60 -0.25 0.33 11.44
N ARG A 61 0.32 0.89 10.35
CA ARG A 61 -0.20 0.71 9.00
C ARG A 61 -0.14 -0.75 8.56
N LYS A 62 0.92 -1.48 8.89
CA LYS A 62 1.01 -2.93 8.70
C LYS A 62 -0.13 -3.68 9.38
N GLN A 63 -0.33 -3.45 10.68
CA GLN A 63 -1.38 -4.10 11.46
C GLN A 63 -2.78 -3.80 10.91
N LEU A 64 -3.01 -2.56 10.49
CA LEU A 64 -4.26 -2.17 9.84
C LEU A 64 -4.44 -2.86 8.48
N CYS A 65 -3.39 -3.03 7.68
CA CYS A 65 -3.44 -3.76 6.41
C CYS A 65 -3.75 -5.25 6.63
N GLU A 66 -3.10 -5.87 7.59
CA GLU A 66 -3.34 -7.27 7.96
C GLU A 66 -4.78 -7.46 8.47
N ALA A 67 -5.26 -6.56 9.34
CA ALA A 67 -6.64 -6.58 9.82
C ALA A 67 -7.65 -6.44 8.68
N GLU A 68 -7.41 -5.51 7.76
CA GLU A 68 -8.25 -5.33 6.57
C GLU A 68 -8.32 -6.60 5.72
N VAL A 69 -7.16 -7.20 5.38
CA VAL A 69 -7.11 -8.44 4.61
C VAL A 69 -7.82 -9.58 5.33
N ARG A 70 -7.57 -9.78 6.64
CA ARG A 70 -8.23 -10.84 7.41
C ARG A 70 -9.74 -10.67 7.44
N LEU A 71 -10.25 -9.45 7.64
CA LEU A 71 -11.68 -9.19 7.76
C LEU A 71 -12.39 -9.28 6.40
N SER A 72 -11.82 -8.64 5.38
CA SER A 72 -12.45 -8.55 4.06
C SER A 72 -12.37 -9.83 3.25
N ARG A 73 -11.37 -10.69 3.46
CA ARG A 73 -11.32 -12.02 2.83
C ARG A 73 -12.51 -12.92 3.19
N ARG A 74 -13.15 -12.70 4.33
CA ARG A 74 -14.34 -13.48 4.72
C ARG A 74 -15.51 -13.27 3.76
N THR A 75 -15.59 -12.09 3.14
CA THR A 75 -16.69 -11.70 2.24
C THR A 75 -16.24 -11.59 0.78
N ALA A 76 -14.96 -11.31 0.53
CA ALA A 76 -14.41 -11.13 -0.80
C ALA A 76 -13.01 -11.79 -0.95
N PRO A 77 -12.89 -13.12 -0.80
CA PRO A 77 -11.61 -13.82 -0.81
C PRO A 77 -10.89 -13.73 -2.17
N ALA A 78 -11.65 -13.61 -3.26
CA ALA A 78 -11.09 -13.44 -4.60
C ALA A 78 -10.52 -12.03 -4.85
N ILE A 79 -10.91 -11.03 -4.04
CA ILE A 79 -10.42 -9.66 -4.19
C ILE A 79 -9.16 -9.45 -3.35
N TYR A 80 -9.16 -9.86 -2.08
CA TYR A 80 -8.08 -9.55 -1.14
C TYR A 80 -6.97 -10.60 -1.13
N ARG A 81 -5.80 -10.26 -1.68
CA ARG A 81 -4.70 -11.20 -1.89
C ARG A 81 -3.66 -11.23 -0.80
N GLY A 82 -3.51 -10.17 -0.02
CA GLY A 82 -2.53 -10.15 1.04
C GLY A 82 -2.07 -8.76 1.42
N VAL A 83 -1.00 -8.72 2.21
CA VAL A 83 -0.24 -7.52 2.52
C VAL A 83 1.12 -7.67 1.87
N SER A 84 1.57 -6.62 1.17
CA SER A 84 2.88 -6.57 0.54
C SER A 84 3.66 -5.39 1.11
N ALA A 85 4.96 -5.59 1.36
CA ALA A 85 5.84 -4.53 1.82
C ALA A 85 6.32 -3.69 0.63
N VAL A 86 6.47 -2.39 0.83
CA VAL A 86 7.43 -1.59 0.05
C VAL A 86 8.73 -1.63 0.84
N THR A 87 9.78 -2.17 0.21
CA THR A 87 11.10 -2.34 0.81
C THR A 87 12.07 -1.32 0.25
N ARG A 88 13.05 -0.94 1.06
CA ARG A 88 14.26 -0.26 0.59
C ARG A 88 15.38 -1.26 0.46
N GLU A 89 15.83 -1.47 -0.76
CA GLU A 89 16.90 -2.40 -1.11
C GLU A 89 18.28 -1.84 -0.69
N SER A 90 19.31 -2.69 -0.74
CA SER A 90 20.67 -2.32 -0.32
C SER A 90 21.29 -1.19 -1.15
N ASP A 91 20.83 -1.01 -2.39
CA ASP A 91 21.24 0.07 -3.28
C ASP A 91 20.43 1.37 -3.08
N GLY A 92 19.49 1.36 -2.11
CA GLY A 92 18.63 2.49 -1.78
C GLY A 92 17.36 2.59 -2.62
N SER A 93 17.20 1.77 -3.65
CA SER A 93 16.00 1.71 -4.47
C SER A 93 14.80 1.15 -3.71
N LEU A 94 13.60 1.50 -4.15
CA LEU A 94 12.37 0.92 -3.63
C LEU A 94 11.95 -0.30 -4.47
N ALA A 95 11.45 -1.32 -3.78
CA ALA A 95 10.86 -2.50 -4.41
C ALA A 95 9.52 -2.86 -3.75
N LEU A 96 8.62 -3.44 -4.53
CA LEU A 96 7.36 -3.96 -4.03
C LEU A 96 7.50 -5.46 -3.78
N GLY A 97 7.46 -5.86 -2.51
CA GLY A 97 7.72 -7.25 -2.09
C GLY A 97 9.18 -7.67 -2.25
N GLY A 98 10.12 -6.73 -2.21
CA GLY A 98 11.55 -7.00 -2.33
C GLY A 98 12.16 -7.63 -1.08
N ALA A 99 13.49 -7.76 -1.08
CA ALA A 99 14.25 -8.41 -0.02
C ALA A 99 14.81 -7.42 1.02
N GLY A 100 14.72 -6.13 0.73
CA GLY A 100 15.22 -5.06 1.59
C GLY A 100 14.40 -4.81 2.86
N ALA A 101 14.78 -3.78 3.61
CA ALA A 101 14.08 -3.40 4.82
C ALA A 101 12.69 -2.84 4.50
N PRO A 102 11.59 -3.34 5.11
CA PRO A 102 10.27 -2.76 4.91
C PRO A 102 10.21 -1.31 5.40
N VAL A 103 9.82 -0.40 4.51
CA VAL A 103 9.62 1.02 4.81
C VAL A 103 8.14 1.42 4.78
N GLU A 104 7.29 0.66 4.11
CA GLU A 104 5.84 0.86 4.09
C GLU A 104 5.08 -0.43 3.77
N TRP A 105 3.77 -0.46 3.99
CA TRP A 105 2.91 -1.62 3.77
C TRP A 105 1.66 -1.25 2.95
N VAL A 106 1.29 -2.14 2.03
CA VAL A 106 0.09 -1.99 1.19
C VAL A 106 -0.78 -3.25 1.24
N VAL A 107 -2.09 -3.06 1.12
CA VAL A 107 -3.02 -4.17 0.85
C VAL A 107 -3.00 -4.46 -0.65
N GLU A 108 -2.76 -5.70 -1.01
CA GLU A 108 -2.76 -6.17 -2.39
C GLU A 108 -4.10 -6.82 -2.74
N MET A 109 -4.66 -6.41 -3.88
CA MET A 109 -5.99 -6.80 -4.33
C MET A 109 -6.00 -7.18 -5.82
N ASN A 110 -7.00 -7.95 -6.25
CA ASN A 110 -7.38 -8.08 -7.65
C ASN A 110 -8.32 -6.91 -8.02
N ARG A 111 -8.13 -6.35 -9.22
CA ARG A 111 -9.07 -5.38 -9.82
C ARG A 111 -10.30 -6.15 -10.33
N PHE A 112 -11.49 -5.54 -10.22
CA PHE A 112 -12.77 -6.08 -10.69
C PHE A 112 -13.37 -5.16 -11.77
#